data_AF-A0A843T3E5-F1
#
_entry.id   AF-A0A843T3E5-F1
#
_cell.length_a   1.000
_cell.length_b   1.000
_cell.length_c   1.000
_cell.angle_alpha   90.00
_cell.angle_beta   90.00
_cell.angle_gamma   90.00
#
_symmetry.space_group_name_H-M   'P 1'
#
loop_
_entity.id
_entity.type
_entity.pdbx_description
1 polymer ?
#
loop_
_entity_poly.entity_id
_entity_poly.type
_entity_poly.pdbx_seq_one_letter_code
_entity_poly.pdbx_strand_id
1 'polypeptide(L)'
;MSAILIALNRFGLGARPGEGSRIPDARDWLHAQLAEPPPRLAPPKGASPKEIGSAVRAFRAARPEDRSRKRKARQGLQRIAAAEASAALAARVRTERPFVERLVAFWSNHLCISTARRVLVGPLAGSYEREAIRPHVLGSFEELVLASARHPAMLLYLDNHL
;
A
#
# COMPACT_ATOMS: atom_id res chain seq x y z
N MET A 1 19.52 23.84 13.78
CA MET A 1 18.28 23.08 13.52
C MET A 1 18.31 21.83 14.38
N SER A 2 17.27 21.52 15.17
CA SER A 2 17.28 20.36 16.09
C SER A 2 17.41 19.04 15.32
N ALA A 3 18.34 18.18 15.72
CA ALA A 3 18.55 16.87 15.10
C ALA A 3 17.28 15.99 15.16
N ILE A 4 16.52 16.10 16.25
CA ILE A 4 15.23 15.42 16.43
C ILE A 4 14.21 15.91 15.40
N LEU A 5 14.14 17.23 15.16
CA LEU A 5 13.24 17.78 14.14
C LEU A 5 13.65 17.35 12.73
N ILE A 6 14.96 17.25 12.45
CA ILE A 6 15.44 16.69 11.19
C ILE A 6 14.99 15.23 11.07
N ALA A 7 15.17 14.41 12.10
CA ALA A 7 14.75 13.01 12.11
C ALA A 7 13.24 12.87 11.82
N LEU A 8 12.40 13.57 12.58
CA LEU A 8 10.95 13.49 12.45
C LEU A 8 10.41 13.97 11.10
N ASN A 9 11.05 14.97 10.47
CA ASN A 9 10.55 15.53 9.20
C ASN A 9 11.19 14.89 7.96
N ARG A 10 12.48 14.54 8.02
CA ARG A 10 13.20 13.96 6.87
C ARG A 10 13.07 12.44 6.83
N PHE A 11 13.02 11.81 7.99
CA PHE A 11 12.93 10.36 8.13
C PHE A 11 11.58 9.91 8.73
N GLY A 12 10.78 10.81 9.29
CA GLY A 12 9.40 10.54 9.68
C GLY A 12 8.33 11.12 8.73
N LEU A 13 7.08 11.05 9.17
CA LEU A 13 5.92 11.62 8.47
C LEU A 13 5.57 13.04 8.97
N GLY A 14 6.54 13.70 9.62
CA GLY A 14 6.34 14.96 10.34
C GLY A 14 6.16 14.75 11.84
N ALA A 15 6.62 15.72 12.63
CA ALA A 15 6.54 15.67 14.08
C ALA A 15 5.10 15.87 14.58
N ARG A 16 4.60 14.94 15.41
CA ARG A 16 3.34 15.12 16.14
C ARG A 16 3.53 16.12 17.30
N PRO A 17 2.44 16.77 17.76
CA PRO A 17 2.51 17.63 18.95
C PRO A 17 3.12 16.89 20.15
N GLY A 18 4.21 17.43 20.68
CA GLY A 18 4.92 16.86 21.85
C GLY A 18 5.72 15.58 21.59
N GLU A 19 5.87 15.13 20.34
CA GLU A 19 6.67 13.93 20.03
C GLU A 19 8.16 14.17 20.20
N GLY A 20 8.66 15.32 19.74
CA GLY A 20 10.09 15.64 19.80
C GLY A 20 10.66 15.71 21.22
N SER A 21 9.86 16.07 22.23
CA SER A 21 10.30 16.11 23.63
C SER A 21 10.40 14.74 24.28
N ARG A 22 9.84 13.69 23.66
CA ARG A 22 9.89 12.29 24.13
C ARG A 22 11.06 11.51 23.53
N ILE A 23 11.77 12.11 22.56
CA ILE A 23 12.88 11.48 21.86
C ILE A 23 14.19 11.98 22.45
N PRO A 24 14.94 11.15 23.19
CA PRO A 24 16.19 11.58 23.81
C PRO A 24 17.30 11.78 22.79
N ASP A 25 17.39 10.88 21.80
CA ASP A 25 18.39 10.92 20.74
C ASP A 25 17.77 10.59 19.36
N ALA A 26 18.17 11.36 18.35
CA ALA A 26 17.64 11.28 17.00
C ALA A 26 18.14 10.05 16.23
N ARG A 27 19.39 9.63 16.47
CA ARG A 27 20.01 8.49 15.79
C ARG A 27 19.45 7.19 16.36
N ASP A 28 19.36 7.07 17.68
CA ASP A 28 18.76 5.91 18.34
C ASP A 28 17.29 5.76 17.96
N TRP A 29 16.55 6.88 17.89
CA TRP A 29 15.18 6.87 17.37
C TRP A 29 15.13 6.28 15.96
N LEU A 30 16.02 6.69 15.06
CA LEU A 30 16.04 6.19 13.68
C LEU A 30 16.42 4.71 13.59
N HIS A 31 17.40 4.24 14.37
CA HIS A 31 17.74 2.81 14.44
C HIS A 31 16.58 1.97 14.97
N ALA A 32 15.86 2.45 15.99
CA ALA A 32 14.68 1.78 16.52
C ALA A 32 13.57 1.62 15.48
N GLN A 33 13.47 2.53 14.50
CA GLN A 33 12.53 2.38 13.38
C GLN A 33 12.79 1.15 12.51
N LEU A 34 13.99 0.57 12.55
CA LEU A 34 14.44 -0.54 11.70
C LEU A 34 14.64 -1.86 12.44
N ALA A 35 14.61 -1.84 13.77
CA ALA A 35 14.98 -2.98 14.60
C ALA A 35 14.06 -4.20 14.44
N GLU A 36 12.78 -3.98 14.14
CA GLU A 36 11.77 -5.03 14.04
C GLU A 36 11.33 -5.29 12.59
N PRO A 37 10.80 -6.48 12.25
CA PRO A 37 10.17 -6.72 10.94
C PRO A 37 9.08 -5.69 10.62
N PRO A 38 8.90 -5.29 9.35
CA PRO A 38 7.94 -4.26 8.98
C PRO A 38 6.50 -4.66 9.37
N PRO A 39 5.68 -3.71 9.86
CA PRO A 39 4.32 -4.02 10.29
C PRO A 39 3.47 -4.52 9.11
N ARG A 40 2.82 -5.66 9.30
CA ARG A 40 1.89 -6.24 8.33
C ARG A 40 0.50 -5.67 8.54
N LEU A 41 -0.16 -5.31 7.44
CA LEU A 41 -1.55 -4.88 7.48
C LEU A 41 -2.45 -6.06 7.10
N ALA A 42 -3.59 -6.18 7.77
CA ALA A 42 -4.65 -7.08 7.32
C ALA A 42 -5.46 -6.41 6.20
N PRO A 43 -6.06 -7.19 5.27
CA PRO A 43 -7.04 -6.64 4.34
C PRO A 43 -8.19 -5.98 5.12
N PRO A 44 -8.64 -4.77 4.73
CA PRO A 44 -9.81 -4.18 5.34
C PRO A 44 -11.08 -4.97 5.00
N LYS A 45 -12.12 -4.80 5.80
CA LYS A 45 -13.44 -5.40 5.55
C LYS A 45 -13.92 -5.04 4.15
N GLY A 46 -14.31 -6.04 3.35
CA GLY A 46 -14.75 -5.82 1.97
C GLY A 46 -13.64 -5.95 0.92
N ALA A 47 -12.38 -6.13 1.32
CA ALA A 47 -11.22 -6.20 0.42
C ALA A 47 -10.39 -7.49 0.60
N SER A 48 -10.99 -8.57 1.11
CA SER A 48 -10.31 -9.88 1.12
C SER A 48 -10.03 -10.38 -0.31
N PRO A 49 -9.07 -11.31 -0.50
CA PRO A 49 -8.80 -11.89 -1.81
C PRO A 49 -10.05 -12.48 -2.50
N LYS A 50 -10.95 -13.08 -1.72
CA LYS A 50 -12.22 -13.62 -2.21
C LYS A 50 -13.16 -12.53 -2.72
N GLU A 51 -13.25 -11.40 -2.01
CA GLU A 51 -14.09 -10.26 -2.39
C GLU A 51 -13.53 -9.56 -3.63
N ILE A 52 -12.21 -9.35 -3.69
CA ILE A 52 -11.52 -8.82 -4.88
C ILE A 52 -11.80 -9.72 -6.08
N GLY A 53 -11.54 -11.02 -5.95
CA GLY A 53 -11.78 -11.98 -7.05
C GLY A 53 -13.24 -12.00 -7.51
N SER A 54 -14.19 -11.88 -6.57
CA SER A 54 -15.62 -11.84 -6.91
C SER A 54 -16.01 -10.56 -7.64
N ALA A 55 -15.48 -9.40 -7.22
CA ALA A 55 -15.71 -8.12 -7.90
C ALA A 55 -15.10 -8.11 -9.31
N VAL A 56 -13.88 -8.65 -9.47
CA VAL A 56 -13.22 -8.79 -10.78
C VAL A 56 -14.04 -9.68 -11.72
N ARG A 57 -14.52 -10.84 -11.24
CA ARG A 57 -15.41 -11.73 -12.02
C ARG A 57 -16.71 -11.04 -12.40
N ALA A 58 -17.35 -10.33 -11.46
CA ALA A 58 -18.58 -9.59 -11.73
C ALA A 58 -18.38 -8.50 -12.80
N PHE A 59 -17.23 -7.82 -12.79
CA PHE A 59 -16.88 -6.84 -13.81
C PHE A 59 -16.65 -7.48 -15.18
N ARG A 60 -15.89 -8.59 -15.25
CA ARG A 60 -15.63 -9.32 -16.51
C ARG A 60 -16.91 -9.91 -17.12
N ALA A 61 -17.85 -10.38 -16.29
CA ALA A 61 -19.12 -10.94 -16.75
C ALA A 61 -20.16 -9.88 -17.17
N ALA A 62 -19.94 -8.60 -16.87
CA ALA A 62 -20.87 -7.53 -17.21
C ALA A 62 -20.73 -7.18 -18.70
N ARG A 63 -21.75 -7.52 -19.48
CA ARG A 63 -21.79 -7.22 -20.91
C ARG A 63 -21.85 -5.70 -21.16
N PRO A 64 -21.25 -5.18 -22.25
CA PRO A 64 -21.25 -3.75 -22.56
C PRO A 64 -22.64 -3.11 -22.67
N GLU A 65 -23.63 -3.88 -23.12
CA GLU A 65 -25.01 -3.43 -23.37
C GLU A 65 -25.77 -3.20 -22.06
N ASP A 66 -25.44 -3.96 -21.00
CA ASP A 66 -26.03 -3.81 -19.67
C ASP A 66 -25.29 -2.74 -18.86
N ARG A 67 -25.56 -1.47 -19.19
CA ARG A 67 -24.95 -0.30 -18.53
C ARG A 67 -25.15 -0.31 -17.02
N SER A 68 -26.31 -0.78 -16.53
CA SER A 68 -26.62 -0.79 -15.10
C SER A 68 -25.74 -1.78 -14.34
N ARG A 69 -25.64 -3.02 -14.85
CA ARG A 69 -24.77 -4.05 -14.26
C ARG A 69 -23.30 -3.67 -14.34
N LYS A 70 -22.84 -3.14 -15.47
CA LYS A 70 -21.46 -2.65 -15.65
C LYS A 70 -21.13 -1.54 -14.65
N ARG A 71 -22.05 -0.57 -14.44
CA ARG A 71 -21.89 0.49 -13.44
C ARG A 71 -21.79 -0.07 -12.02
N LYS A 72 -22.68 -1.00 -11.63
CA LYS A 72 -22.65 -1.64 -10.31
C LYS A 72 -21.34 -2.42 -10.08
N ALA A 73 -20.87 -3.16 -11.08
CA ALA A 73 -19.61 -3.88 -10.99
C ALA A 73 -18.41 -2.93 -10.82
N ARG A 74 -18.36 -1.83 -11.59
CA ARG A 74 -17.32 -0.80 -11.44
C ARG A 74 -17.34 -0.15 -10.05
N GLN A 75 -18.51 0.15 -9.52
CA GLN A 75 -18.66 0.68 -8.15
C GLN A 75 -18.13 -0.31 -7.10
N GLY A 76 -18.33 -1.62 -7.30
CA GLY A 76 -17.74 -2.65 -6.43
C GLY A 76 -16.21 -2.57 -6.38
N LEU A 77 -15.55 -2.48 -7.54
CA LEU A 77 -14.09 -2.32 -7.62
C LEU A 77 -13.60 -1.03 -6.94
N GLN A 78 -14.32 0.08 -7.15
CA GLN A 78 -14.00 1.37 -6.55
C GLN A 78 -14.13 1.36 -5.03
N ARG A 79 -15.15 0.68 -4.48
CA ARG A 79 -15.33 0.53 -3.02
C ARG A 79 -14.17 -0.22 -2.38
N ILE A 80 -13.69 -1.29 -3.02
CA ILE A 80 -12.50 -2.03 -2.58
C ILE A 80 -11.29 -1.09 -2.56
N ALA A 81 -11.01 -0.42 -3.68
CA ALA A 81 -9.87 0.49 -3.78
C ALA A 81 -9.92 1.62 -2.72
N ALA A 82 -11.12 2.15 -2.47
CA ALA A 82 -11.32 3.18 -1.44
C ALA A 82 -11.08 2.63 -0.01
N ALA A 83 -11.62 1.46 0.31
CA ALA A 83 -11.42 0.82 1.62
C ALA A 83 -9.92 0.56 1.88
N GLU A 84 -9.20 0.14 0.85
CA GLU A 84 -7.75 -0.09 0.89
C GLU A 84 -6.96 1.19 1.12
N ALA A 85 -7.28 2.25 0.36
CA ALA A 85 -6.65 3.55 0.53
C ALA A 85 -6.88 4.12 1.94
N SER A 86 -8.11 3.99 2.47
CA SER A 86 -8.43 4.40 3.83
C SER A 86 -7.66 3.60 4.88
N ALA A 87 -7.51 2.29 4.70
CA ALA A 87 -6.75 1.44 5.62
C ALA A 87 -5.25 1.80 5.63
N ALA A 88 -4.66 2.00 4.45
CA ALA A 88 -3.27 2.43 4.33
C ALA A 88 -3.03 3.82 4.95
N LEU A 89 -3.95 4.77 4.74
CA LEU A 89 -3.88 6.09 5.37
C LEU A 89 -3.98 5.98 6.90
N ALA A 90 -4.93 5.20 7.42
CA ALA A 90 -5.09 4.98 8.85
C ALA A 90 -3.82 4.38 9.49
N ALA A 91 -3.17 3.43 8.80
CA ALA A 91 -1.90 2.87 9.24
C ALA A 91 -0.80 3.95 9.31
N ARG A 92 -0.64 4.77 8.26
CA ARG A 92 0.34 5.87 8.22
C ARG A 92 0.10 6.92 9.29
N VAL A 93 -1.15 7.27 9.56
CA VAL A 93 -1.51 8.26 10.59
C VAL A 93 -1.19 7.73 11.98
N ARG A 94 -1.38 6.44 12.24
CA ARG A 94 -1.25 5.83 13.57
C ARG A 94 0.11 5.19 13.85
N THR A 95 0.94 4.99 12.83
CA THR A 95 2.22 4.28 12.96
C THR A 95 3.12 4.90 14.04
N GLU A 96 3.86 4.06 14.73
CA GLU A 96 5.02 4.44 15.56
C GLU A 96 6.33 4.21 14.81
N ARG A 97 6.24 3.70 13.57
CA ARG A 97 7.36 3.45 12.67
C ARG A 97 7.26 4.29 11.38
N PRO A 98 7.19 5.64 11.47
CA PRO A 98 6.99 6.50 10.31
C PRO A 98 8.10 6.39 9.25
N PHE A 99 9.33 6.01 9.62
CA PHE A 99 10.38 5.79 8.62
C PHE A 99 10.09 4.60 7.72
N VAL A 100 9.56 3.51 8.28
CA VAL A 100 9.14 2.34 7.48
C VAL A 100 8.01 2.73 6.53
N GLU A 101 7.04 3.52 6.97
CA GLU A 101 5.96 4.00 6.09
C GLU A 101 6.46 4.89 4.95
N ARG A 102 7.53 5.68 5.15
CA ARG A 102 8.18 6.40 4.06
C ARG A 102 8.82 5.46 3.06
N LEU A 103 9.52 4.43 3.51
CA LEU A 103 10.12 3.43 2.63
C LEU A 103 9.04 2.68 1.83
N VAL A 104 7.93 2.31 2.47
CA VAL A 104 6.77 1.73 1.79
C VAL A 104 6.26 2.68 0.71
N ALA A 105 6.06 3.96 1.03
CA ALA A 105 5.61 4.96 0.04
C ALA A 105 6.61 5.14 -1.12
N PHE A 106 7.92 5.18 -0.81
CA PHE A 106 8.98 5.27 -1.80
C PHE A 106 8.94 4.09 -2.77
N TRP A 107 8.93 2.86 -2.25
CA TRP A 107 8.94 1.65 -3.07
C TRP A 107 7.63 1.41 -3.80
N SER A 108 6.48 1.73 -3.19
CA SER A 108 5.17 1.71 -3.87
C SER A 108 5.13 2.69 -5.05
N ASN A 109 5.87 3.80 -4.97
CA ASN A 109 5.99 4.76 -6.07
C ASN A 109 7.05 4.37 -7.10
N HIS A 110 8.13 3.70 -6.69
CA HIS A 110 9.19 3.27 -7.59
C HIS A 110 8.78 2.03 -8.41
N LEU A 111 8.18 1.04 -7.74
CA LEU A 111 7.60 -0.17 -8.33
C LEU A 111 6.10 0.05 -8.55
N CYS A 112 5.74 1.12 -9.25
CA CYS A 112 4.34 1.56 -9.30
C CYS A 112 3.47 0.71 -10.21
N ILE A 113 2.19 0.65 -9.86
CA ILE A 113 1.11 0.21 -10.74
C ILE A 113 0.15 1.38 -10.95
N SER A 114 -0.34 1.57 -12.17
CA SER A 114 -1.31 2.65 -12.44
C SER A 114 -2.74 2.17 -12.28
N THR A 115 -3.43 2.71 -11.28
CA THR A 115 -4.87 2.47 -11.07
C THR A 115 -5.76 3.20 -12.08
N ALA A 116 -5.23 4.21 -12.76
CA ALA A 116 -5.94 5.00 -13.78
C ALA A 116 -5.93 4.31 -15.16
N ARG A 117 -4.85 3.60 -15.52
CA ARG A 117 -4.74 2.95 -16.84
C ARG A 117 -5.71 1.77 -17.00
N ARG A 118 -5.93 0.98 -15.95
CA ARG A 118 -6.74 -0.25 -16.01
C ARG A 118 -7.66 -0.34 -14.78
N VAL A 119 -8.96 -0.38 -15.03
CA VAL A 119 -9.99 -0.43 -13.97
C VAL A 119 -9.84 -1.63 -13.03
N LEU A 120 -9.30 -2.75 -13.54
CA LEU A 120 -9.09 -3.97 -12.76
C LEU A 120 -7.83 -3.93 -11.88
N VAL A 121 -6.91 -2.99 -12.10
CA VAL A 121 -5.69 -2.81 -11.28
C VAL A 121 -6.02 -2.09 -9.97
N GLY A 122 -6.93 -1.12 -10.00
CA GLY A 122 -7.38 -0.36 -8.82
C GLY A 122 -7.65 -1.19 -7.56
N PRO A 123 -8.52 -2.22 -7.59
CA PRO A 123 -8.82 -3.04 -6.41
C PRO A 123 -7.65 -3.91 -5.91
N LEU A 124 -6.58 -4.07 -6.70
CA LEU A 124 -5.39 -4.85 -6.34
C LEU A 124 -4.26 -3.99 -5.76
N ALA A 125 -4.40 -2.65 -5.77
CA ALA A 125 -3.35 -1.75 -5.30
C ALA A 125 -3.09 -1.88 -3.80
N GLY A 126 -4.14 -2.08 -3.00
CA GLY A 126 -4.00 -2.33 -1.56
C GLY A 126 -3.26 -3.64 -1.27
N SER A 127 -3.70 -4.75 -1.88
CA SER A 127 -3.02 -6.04 -1.74
C SER A 127 -1.57 -5.98 -2.22
N TYR A 128 -1.29 -5.25 -3.31
CA TYR A 128 0.07 -5.09 -3.82
C TYR A 128 1.00 -4.44 -2.78
N GLU A 129 0.57 -3.35 -2.14
CA GLU A 129 1.36 -2.73 -1.06
C GLU A 129 1.55 -3.71 0.11
N ARG A 130 0.51 -4.45 0.51
CA ARG A 130 0.57 -5.35 1.67
C ARG A 130 1.35 -6.63 1.47
N GLU A 131 1.33 -7.18 0.26
CA GLU A 131 1.81 -8.53 -0.04
C GLU A 131 3.16 -8.48 -0.75
N ALA A 132 3.42 -7.47 -1.60
CA ALA A 132 4.69 -7.31 -2.28
C ALA A 132 5.62 -6.32 -1.59
N ILE A 133 5.14 -5.11 -1.26
CA ILE A 133 6.02 -4.03 -0.78
C ILE A 133 6.34 -4.17 0.70
N ARG A 134 5.32 -4.12 1.57
CA ARG A 134 5.48 -4.08 3.03
C ARG A 134 6.32 -5.22 3.60
N PRO A 135 6.15 -6.49 3.20
CA PRO A 135 6.91 -7.59 3.80
C PRO A 135 8.41 -7.54 3.47
N HIS A 136 8.79 -6.90 2.34
CA HIS A 136 10.16 -6.90 1.82
C HIS A 136 10.82 -5.51 1.93
N VAL A 137 10.15 -4.50 2.50
CA VAL A 137 10.61 -3.10 2.49
C VAL A 137 11.92 -2.87 3.25
N LEU A 138 12.25 -3.75 4.21
CA LEU A 138 13.50 -3.75 4.98
C LEU A 138 14.42 -4.94 4.60
N GLY A 139 14.03 -5.73 3.60
CA GLY A 139 14.74 -6.92 3.15
C GLY A 139 15.65 -6.66 1.95
N SER A 140 15.93 -7.70 1.17
CA SER A 140 16.74 -7.57 -0.04
C SER A 140 15.95 -6.91 -1.18
N PHE A 141 16.66 -6.13 -2.00
CA PHE A 141 16.08 -5.53 -3.20
C PHE A 141 15.59 -6.61 -4.19
N GLU A 142 16.33 -7.72 -4.31
CA GLU A 142 15.97 -8.83 -5.18
C GLU A 142 14.61 -9.43 -4.79
N GLU A 143 14.40 -9.75 -3.51
CA GLU A 143 13.12 -10.30 -3.04
C GLU A 143 11.97 -9.31 -3.26
N LEU A 144 12.20 -8.02 -2.99
CA LEU A 144 11.20 -6.97 -3.22
C LEU A 144 10.79 -6.89 -4.70
N VAL A 145 11.76 -6.87 -5.61
CA VAL A 145 11.50 -6.81 -7.06
C VAL A 145 10.81 -8.08 -7.56
N LEU A 146 11.26 -9.26 -7.11
CA LEU A 146 10.63 -10.52 -7.47
C LEU A 146 9.19 -10.61 -6.96
N ALA A 147 8.94 -10.21 -5.72
CA ALA A 147 7.59 -10.16 -5.15
C ALA A 147 6.69 -9.21 -5.94
N SER A 148 7.21 -8.03 -6.31
CA SER A 148 6.52 -7.06 -7.15
C SER A 148 6.17 -7.66 -8.53
N ALA A 149 7.17 -8.17 -9.25
CA ALA A 149 7.04 -8.67 -10.61
C ALA A 149 6.05 -9.85 -10.73
N ARG A 150 5.97 -10.69 -9.68
CA ARG A 150 5.08 -11.86 -9.63
C ARG A 150 3.67 -11.54 -9.12
N HIS A 151 3.45 -10.37 -8.52
CA HIS A 151 2.17 -10.03 -7.93
C HIS A 151 1.08 -9.85 -9.01
N PRO A 152 -0.16 -10.36 -8.82
CA PRO A 152 -1.24 -10.26 -9.82
C PRO A 152 -1.53 -8.85 -10.30
N ALA A 153 -1.37 -7.84 -9.42
CA ALA A 153 -1.52 -6.43 -9.79
C ALA A 153 -0.52 -5.97 -10.86
N MET A 154 0.75 -6.39 -10.75
CA MET A 154 1.81 -6.03 -11.69
C MET A 154 1.63 -6.77 -13.02
N LEU A 155 1.33 -8.07 -12.96
CA LEU A 155 1.02 -8.87 -14.14
C LEU A 155 -0.17 -8.29 -14.93
N LEU A 156 -1.21 -7.83 -14.23
CA LEU A 156 -2.35 -7.19 -14.86
C LEU A 156 -2.04 -5.79 -15.40
N TYR A 157 -1.18 -5.04 -14.70
CA TYR A 157 -0.77 -3.70 -15.12
C TYR A 157 0.06 -3.72 -16.41
N LEU A 158 0.99 -4.68 -16.52
CA LEU A 158 1.91 -4.84 -17.65
C LEU A 158 1.40 -5.78 -18.75
N ASP A 159 0.15 -6.27 -18.66
CA ASP A 159 -0.42 -7.24 -19.60
C ASP A 159 0.32 -8.58 -19.70
N ASN A 160 0.99 -9.00 -18.62
CA ASN A 160 1.69 -10.29 -18.50
C ASN A 160 0.80 -11.42 -17.94
N HIS A 161 -0.52 -11.31 -18.13
CA HIS A 161 -1.48 -12.34 -17.72
C HIS A 161 -1.95 -13.06 -18.98
N LEU A 162 -1.70 -14.37 -19.04
CA LEU A 162 -2.18 -15.25 -20.12
C LEU A 162 -3.71 -15.38 -20.10
#